data_AF-A0A841KZB7-F1
#
_entry.id   AF-A0A841KZB7-F1
#
_cell.length_a   1.000
_cell.length_b   1.000
_cell.length_c   1.000
_cell.angle_alpha   90.00
_cell.angle_beta   90.00
_cell.angle_gamma   90.00
#
_symmetry.space_group_name_H-M   'P 1'
#
loop_
_entity.id
_entity.type
_entity.pdbx_description
1 polymer ?
#
loop_
_entity_poly.entity_id
_entity_poly.type
_entity_poly.pdbx_seq_one_letter_code
_entity_poly.pdbx_strand_id
1 'polypeptide(L)'
;MLSSIEKARAVARIAVEIFYEGLCTIKGFEPVKNPETFETEQKEIEYYKDIPCNLNIHAKPANQTETTANINYDAMLFMDPDVMVKAGCKIYVSQKGMEYMFQNVGEPVVFSTHQEIMLERIGRA
;
A
#
# COMPACT_ATOMS: atom_id res chain seq x y z
N MET A 1 -32.41 5.16 -1.94
CA MET A 1 -32.10 5.78 -3.26
C MET A 1 -30.81 6.56 -3.06
N LEU A 2 -29.76 6.28 -3.83
CA LEU A 2 -28.50 7.04 -3.70
C LEU A 2 -28.75 8.50 -4.07
N SER A 3 -28.23 9.41 -3.26
CA SER A 3 -28.21 10.85 -3.54
C SER A 3 -27.47 11.13 -4.85
N SER A 4 -27.75 12.28 -5.47
CA SER A 4 -27.05 12.69 -6.70
C SER A 4 -25.54 12.77 -6.51
N ILE A 5 -25.07 13.12 -5.30
CA ILE A 5 -23.64 13.19 -4.96
C ILE A 5 -23.02 11.79 -4.90
N GLU A 6 -23.68 10.82 -4.29
CA GLU A 6 -23.16 9.44 -4.22
C GLU A 6 -23.03 8.80 -5.61
N LYS A 7 -24.01 9.06 -6.49
CA LYS A 7 -23.93 8.61 -7.89
C LYS A 7 -22.74 9.22 -8.60
N ALA A 8 -22.50 10.53 -8.43
CA ALA A 8 -21.35 11.20 -9.02
C ALA A 8 -20.02 10.65 -8.49
N ARG A 9 -19.92 10.38 -7.18
CA ARG A 9 -18.73 9.76 -6.56
C ARG A 9 -18.47 8.35 -7.09
N ALA A 10 -19.51 7.54 -7.27
CA ALA A 10 -19.36 6.20 -7.83
C ALA A 10 -18.79 6.22 -9.26
N VAL A 11 -19.27 7.14 -10.10
CA VAL A 11 -18.71 7.34 -11.45
C VAL A 11 -17.27 7.84 -11.40
N ALA A 12 -16.96 8.78 -10.49
CA ALA A 12 -15.61 9.30 -10.32
C ALA A 12 -14.63 8.23 -9.84
N ARG A 13 -15.05 7.32 -8.95
CA ARG A 13 -14.26 6.18 -8.50
C ARG A 13 -13.86 5.28 -9.67
N ILE A 14 -14.82 4.89 -10.50
CA ILE A 14 -14.54 4.11 -11.72
C ILE A 14 -13.51 4.82 -12.60
N ALA A 15 -13.67 6.13 -12.80
CA ALA A 15 -12.74 6.92 -13.61
C ALA A 15 -11.31 6.93 -13.04
N VAL A 16 -11.16 7.00 -11.71
CA VAL A 16 -9.85 6.93 -11.04
C VAL A 16 -9.23 5.53 -11.16
N GLU A 17 -10.01 4.49 -10.89
CA GLU A 17 -9.54 3.10 -10.90
C GLU A 17 -9.11 2.60 -12.28
N ILE A 18 -9.61 3.20 -13.38
CA ILE A 18 -9.13 2.90 -14.74
C ILE A 18 -7.63 3.23 -14.91
N PHE A 19 -7.09 4.15 -14.11
CA PHE A 19 -5.67 4.50 -14.12
C PHE A 19 -4.82 3.61 -13.22
N TYR A 20 -5.38 2.56 -12.61
CA TYR A 20 -4.61 1.63 -11.80
C TYR A 20 -3.86 0.65 -12.72
N GLU A 21 -2.56 0.90 -12.88
CA GLU A 21 -1.67 0.15 -13.77
C GLU A 21 -0.80 -0.88 -13.00
N GLY A 22 -1.03 -1.04 -11.70
CA GLY A 22 -0.31 -1.96 -10.84
C GLY A 22 -1.22 -2.82 -9.98
N LEU A 23 -0.61 -3.83 -9.35
CA LEU A 23 -1.24 -4.70 -8.37
C LEU A 23 -0.44 -4.62 -7.06
N CYS A 24 -1.14 -4.57 -5.93
CA CYS A 24 -0.52 -4.62 -4.62
C CYS A 24 -1.02 -5.80 -3.78
N THR A 25 -0.10 -6.35 -2.98
CA THR A 25 -0.38 -7.35 -1.94
C THR A 25 0.00 -6.76 -0.60
N ILE A 26 -0.91 -6.84 0.36
CA ILE A 26 -0.77 -6.24 1.69
C ILE A 26 -0.62 -7.36 2.71
N LYS A 27 0.49 -7.31 3.45
CA LYS A 27 0.78 -8.23 4.53
C LYS A 27 0.95 -7.48 5.85
N GLY A 28 0.39 -8.02 6.91
CA GLY A 28 0.61 -7.52 8.27
C GLY A 28 1.02 -8.64 9.20
N PHE A 29 1.16 -8.31 10.49
CA PHE A 29 1.49 -9.28 11.52
C PHE A 29 0.29 -9.50 12.43
N GLU A 30 -0.02 -10.77 12.71
CA GLU A 30 -1.02 -11.15 13.70
C GLU A 30 -0.41 -12.04 14.78
N PRO A 31 -0.84 -11.88 16.05
CA PRO A 31 -0.47 -12.80 17.12
C PRO A 31 -1.17 -14.14 16.92
N VAL A 32 -0.40 -15.19 16.66
CA VAL A 32 -0.89 -16.57 16.55
C VAL A 32 -0.39 -17.36 17.76
N LYS A 33 -1.33 -17.93 18.51
CA LYS A 33 -1.01 -18.78 19.65
C LYS A 33 -0.69 -20.20 19.18
N ASN A 34 0.49 -20.70 19.55
CA ASN A 34 0.86 -22.09 19.32
C ASN A 34 0.04 -22.99 20.27
N PRO A 35 -0.73 -23.98 19.75
CA PRO A 35 -1.58 -24.83 20.58
C PRO A 35 -0.79 -25.82 21.46
N GLU A 36 0.47 -26.11 21.12
CA GLU A 36 1.32 -27.05 21.84
C GLU A 36 2.17 -26.35 22.91
N THR A 37 2.81 -25.23 22.56
CA THR A 37 3.69 -24.50 23.49
C THR A 37 2.95 -23.41 24.28
N PHE A 38 1.72 -23.05 23.87
CA PHE A 38 0.94 -21.92 24.38
C PHE A 38 1.61 -20.54 24.22
N GLU A 39 2.74 -20.46 23.51
CA GLU A 39 3.42 -19.20 23.20
C GLU A 39 2.68 -18.44 22.10
N THR A 40 2.80 -17.11 22.12
CA THR A 40 2.23 -16.25 21.07
C THR A 40 3.35 -15.78 20.16
N GLU A 41 3.26 -16.12 18.88
CA GLU A 41 4.20 -15.71 17.84
C GLU A 41 3.56 -14.65 16.94
N GLN A 42 4.35 -13.68 16.48
CA GLN A 42 3.91 -12.75 15.44
C GLN A 42 4.13 -13.41 14.08
N LYS A 43 3.06 -13.72 13.37
CA LYS A 43 3.13 -14.30 12.02
C LYS A 43 2.74 -13.28 10.98
N GLU A 44 3.49 -13.24 9.88
CA GLU A 44 3.14 -12.46 8.72
C GLU A 44 1.96 -13.12 8.00
N ILE A 45 0.86 -12.39 7.87
CA ILE A 45 -0.38 -12.83 7.23
C ILE A 45 -0.66 -11.92 6.05
N GLU A 46 -1.08 -12.51 4.94
CA GLU A 46 -1.58 -11.79 3.77
C GLU A 46 -3.04 -11.38 4.03
N TYR A 47 -3.27 -10.07 4.14
CA TYR A 47 -4.62 -9.53 4.32
C TYR A 47 -5.35 -9.37 2.99
N TYR A 48 -4.62 -8.93 1.96
CA TYR A 48 -5.16 -8.69 0.63
C TYR A 48 -4.13 -9.05 -0.42
N LYS A 49 -4.59 -9.61 -1.53
CA LYS A 49 -3.75 -10.09 -2.62
C LYS A 49 -4.21 -9.50 -3.95
N ASP A 50 -3.25 -9.11 -4.78
CA ASP A 50 -3.46 -8.67 -6.16
C ASP A 50 -4.55 -7.58 -6.31
N ILE A 51 -4.54 -6.61 -5.39
CA ILE A 51 -5.49 -5.49 -5.42
C ILE A 51 -5.02 -4.45 -6.43
N PRO A 52 -5.89 -3.98 -7.35
CA PRO A 52 -5.56 -2.89 -8.26
C PRO A 52 -5.09 -1.64 -7.52
N CYS A 53 -3.98 -1.05 -7.98
CA CYS A 53 -3.42 0.15 -7.40
C CYS A 53 -2.68 0.99 -8.45
N ASN A 54 -2.37 2.24 -8.10
CA ASN A 54 -1.41 3.06 -8.83
C ASN A 54 -0.33 3.55 -7.86
N LEU A 55 0.92 3.25 -8.17
CA LEU A 55 2.08 3.69 -7.42
C LEU A 55 2.70 4.92 -8.08
N ASN A 56 2.72 6.02 -7.33
CA ASN A 56 3.44 7.22 -7.71
C ASN A 56 4.73 7.34 -6.89
N ILE A 57 5.87 7.45 -7.57
CA ILE A 57 7.20 7.57 -6.96
C ILE A 57 7.80 8.90 -7.39
N HIS A 58 8.11 9.75 -6.41
CA HIS A 58 8.86 10.97 -6.61
C HIS A 58 10.29 10.78 -6.11
N ALA A 59 11.24 10.87 -7.04
CA ALA A 59 12.64 10.72 -6.69
C ALA A 59 13.14 11.92 -5.86
N LYS A 60 13.70 11.66 -4.67
CA LYS A 60 14.45 12.68 -3.93
C LYS A 60 15.93 12.63 -4.33
N PRO A 61 16.65 13.77 -4.27
CA PRO A 61 18.10 13.79 -4.42
C PRO A 61 18.72 12.84 -3.39
N ALA A 62 19.64 11.99 -3.82
CA ALA A 62 20.34 11.08 -2.91
C ALA A 62 21.19 11.89 -1.92
N ASN A 63 21.00 11.68 -0.62
CA ASN A 63 21.95 12.14 0.39
C ASN A 63 23.18 11.21 0.30
N GLN A 64 24.19 11.62 -0.45
CA GLN A 64 25.47 10.93 -0.50
C GLN A 64 26.21 11.10 0.83
N THR A 65 26.31 10.03 1.61
CA THR A 65 27.36 9.84 2.60
C THR A 65 28.27 8.69 2.13
N GLU A 66 29.57 8.79 2.43
CA GLU A 66 30.73 8.20 1.72
C GLU A 66 30.78 6.66 1.56
N THR A 67 29.75 5.89 1.88
CA THR A 67 29.81 4.42 1.75
C THR A 67 28.54 3.72 1.26
N THR A 68 27.36 4.38 1.21
CA THR A 68 26.13 3.72 0.70
C THR A 68 25.21 4.74 0.03
N ALA A 69 24.81 4.50 -1.22
CA ALA A 69 23.77 5.27 -1.88
C ALA A 69 22.39 4.81 -1.37
N ASN A 70 21.85 5.49 -0.36
CA ASN A 70 20.47 5.24 0.07
C ASN A 70 19.50 5.84 -0.95
N ILE A 71 18.75 4.95 -1.61
CA ILE A 71 17.68 5.33 -2.52
C ILE A 71 16.47 5.76 -1.68
N ASN A 72 16.35 7.07 -1.43
CA ASN A 72 15.19 7.65 -0.77
C ASN A 72 14.27 8.27 -1.82
N TYR A 73 13.01 7.83 -1.87
CA TYR A 73 11.97 8.41 -2.70
C TYR A 73 10.73 8.66 -1.84
N ASP A 74 9.96 9.70 -2.15
CA ASP A 74 8.60 9.79 -1.63
C ASP A 74 7.72 8.91 -2.51
N ALA A 75 7.09 7.90 -1.91
CA ALA A 75 6.19 7.00 -2.61
C ALA A 75 4.78 7.15 -2.02
N MET A 76 3.80 7.22 -2.91
CA MET A 76 2.39 7.28 -2.57
C MET A 76 1.62 6.23 -3.38
N LEU A 77 0.84 5.43 -2.69
CA LEU A 77 -0.01 4.41 -3.29
C LEU A 77 -1.46 4.88 -3.30
N PHE A 78 -2.08 4.81 -4.46
CA PHE A 78 -3.50 5.03 -4.66
C PHE A 78 -4.19 3.68 -4.82
N MET A 79 -5.24 3.44 -4.06
CA MET A 79 -6.02 2.20 -4.16
C MET A 79 -7.48 2.37 -3.72
N ASP A 80 -8.25 1.30 -3.84
CA ASP A 80 -9.64 1.19 -3.39
C ASP A 80 -9.82 1.75 -1.96
N PRO A 81 -10.73 2.71 -1.71
CA PRO A 81 -10.92 3.32 -0.40
C PRO A 81 -11.47 2.37 0.68
N ASP A 82 -12.05 1.23 0.28
CA ASP A 82 -12.68 0.28 1.20
C ASP A 82 -11.70 -0.77 1.73
N VAL A 83 -10.47 -0.83 1.19
CA VAL A 83 -9.43 -1.77 1.64
C VAL A 83 -8.79 -1.24 2.93
N MET A 84 -8.90 -2.00 4.02
CA MET A 84 -8.37 -1.55 5.30
C MET A 84 -6.86 -1.81 5.42
N VAL A 85 -6.04 -0.76 5.36
CA VAL A 85 -4.58 -0.85 5.52
C VAL A 85 -4.16 -0.32 6.89
N LYS A 86 -3.72 -1.22 7.77
CA LYS A 86 -3.24 -0.88 9.12
C LYS A 86 -1.83 -0.30 9.05
N ALA A 87 -1.45 0.56 9.99
CA ALA A 87 -0.08 1.06 10.12
C ALA A 87 0.94 -0.09 10.26
N GLY A 88 2.10 0.04 9.61
CA GLY A 88 3.20 -0.92 9.67
C GLY A 88 3.06 -2.17 8.79
N CYS A 89 2.00 -2.29 7.98
CA CYS A 89 1.87 -3.34 6.97
C CYS A 89 2.99 -3.24 5.91
N LYS A 90 3.45 -4.40 5.44
CA LYS A 90 4.27 -4.51 4.25
C LYS A 90 3.39 -4.52 3.02
N ILE A 91 3.82 -3.77 2.01
CA ILE A 91 3.09 -3.64 0.75
C ILE A 91 4.04 -4.00 -0.38
N TYR A 92 3.65 -5.03 -1.12
CA TYR A 92 4.35 -5.52 -2.30
C TYR A 92 3.62 -4.98 -3.51
N VAL A 93 4.30 -4.25 -4.39
CA VAL A 93 3.67 -3.63 -5.56
C VAL A 93 4.36 -4.10 -6.83
N SER A 94 3.57 -4.55 -7.80
CA SER A 94 4.00 -4.82 -9.17
C SER A 94 3.35 -3.80 -10.11
N GLN A 95 4.15 -3.00 -10.81
CA GLN A 95 3.64 -1.98 -11.75
C GLN A 95 4.60 -1.84 -12.93
N LYS A 96 4.07 -1.91 -14.16
CA LYS A 96 4.85 -1.75 -15.40
C LYS A 96 6.12 -2.63 -15.48
N GLY A 97 6.03 -3.87 -14.98
CA GLY A 97 7.14 -4.83 -14.97
C GLY A 97 8.18 -4.59 -13.89
N MET A 98 7.93 -3.66 -12.96
CA MET A 98 8.79 -3.37 -11.82
C MET A 98 8.15 -3.86 -10.53
N GLU A 99 8.96 -4.44 -9.65
CA GLU A 99 8.52 -4.97 -8.36
C GLU A 99 9.18 -4.21 -7.20
N TYR A 100 8.36 -3.82 -6.22
CA TYR A 100 8.76 -3.00 -5.09
C TYR A 100 8.25 -3.57 -3.78
N MET A 101 9.06 -3.38 -2.74
CA MET A 101 8.66 -3.70 -1.37
C MET A 101 8.68 -2.42 -0.53
N PHE A 102 7.55 -2.10 0.07
CA PHE A 102 7.33 -0.92 0.90
C PHE A 102 6.79 -1.31 2.27
N GLN A 103 6.89 -0.36 3.20
CA GLN A 103 6.12 -0.32 4.43
C GLN A 103 5.25 0.93 4.43
N ASN A 104 4.00 0.85 4.88
CA ASN A 104 3.19 2.05 5.01
C ASN A 104 3.58 2.87 6.23
N VAL A 105 3.59 4.20 6.06
CA VAL A 105 3.97 5.17 7.07
C VAL A 105 2.74 5.94 7.50
N GLY A 106 2.42 5.90 8.79
CA GLY A 106 1.24 6.55 9.34
C GLY A 106 -0.07 5.89 8.92
N GLU A 107 -1.14 6.68 8.91
CA GLU A 107 -2.49 6.24 8.53
C GLU A 107 -2.82 6.65 7.09
N PRO A 108 -3.55 5.81 6.32
CA PRO A 108 -4.05 6.19 5.01
C PRO A 108 -4.99 7.39 5.06
N VAL A 109 -4.93 8.24 4.03
CA VAL A 109 -5.93 9.30 3.81
C VAL A 109 -7.02 8.74 2.91
N VAL A 110 -8.24 8.62 3.43
CA VAL A 110 -9.37 7.99 2.71
C VAL A 110 -10.30 9.04 2.11
N PHE A 111 -10.48 8.99 0.80
CA PHE A 111 -11.48 9.76 0.06
C PHE A 111 -12.64 8.86 -0.36
N SER A 112 -13.73 9.46 -0.86
CA SER A 112 -14.87 8.68 -1.35
C SER A 112 -14.60 7.85 -2.62
N THR A 113 -13.48 8.09 -3.29
CA THR A 113 -13.15 7.46 -4.59
C THR A 113 -11.87 6.62 -4.55
N HIS A 114 -10.98 6.88 -3.60
CA HIS A 114 -9.68 6.22 -3.45
C HIS A 114 -9.15 6.51 -2.04
N GLN A 115 -8.13 5.77 -1.63
CA GLN A 115 -7.28 6.15 -0.51
C GLN A 115 -5.86 6.42 -0.99
N GLU A 116 -5.13 7.25 -0.25
CA GLU A 116 -3.73 7.58 -0.45
C GLU A 116 -2.92 7.04 0.73
N ILE A 117 -1.89 6.25 0.45
CA ILE A 117 -1.03 5.62 1.46
C ILE A 117 0.40 6.08 1.23
N MET A 118 0.99 6.71 2.25
CA MET A 118 2.39 7.08 2.24
C MET A 118 3.26 5.85 2.48
N LEU A 119 4.30 5.70 1.66
CA LEU A 119 5.15 4.51 1.65
C LEU A 119 6.62 4.85 1.88
N GLU A 120 7.29 4.03 2.68
CA GLU A 120 8.73 3.99 2.80
C GLU A 120 9.28 2.72 2.12
N ARG A 121 10.30 2.89 1.30
CA ARG A 121 10.90 1.77 0.55
C ARG A 121 11.76 0.93 1.48
N ILE A 122 11.46 -0.37 1.55
CA ILE A 122 12.24 -1.34 2.34
C ILE A 122 13.03 -2.33 1.48
N GLY A 123 12.76 -2.42 0.17
CA GLY A 123 13.51 -3.31 -0.71
C GLY A 123 13.02 -3.40 -2.15
N ARG A 124 13.45 -4.46 -2.84
CA ARG A 124 12.77 -5.00 -4.03
C ARG A 124 11.99 -6.23 -3.58
N ALA A 125 10.80 -6.41 -4.14
CA ALA A 125 10.02 -7.62 -3.89
C ALA A 125 10.64 -8.84 -4.59
#